data_AF-A0A261F9P7-F1
#
_entry.id   AF-A0A261F9P7-F1
#
_cell.length_a   1.000
_cell.length_b   1.000
_cell.length_c   1.000
_cell.angle_alpha   90.00
_cell.angle_beta   90.00
_cell.angle_gamma   90.00
#
_symmetry.space_group_name_H-M   'P 1'
#
loop_
_entity.id
_entity.type
_entity.pdbx_description
1 polymer ?
#
loop_
_entity_poly.entity_id
_entity_poly.type
_entity_poly.pdbx_seq_one_letter_code
_entity_poly.pdbx_strand_id
1 'polypeptide(L)'
;MASQKNFQQPQSDKARRNNAMRQARVNKQDRAASETRSEAYRRREDGVVRKPRGLSMYQFKVTGLVFVILGTLNTALIMPHLDTKNMSDLTISVILDFVSWFAIPLYAWAVLMGVHHSAHLGRYLARVVLLAALSEVPYDMATTQKFLDWNNNNPVWAVAICIVVLTVMRAVEVNPVRDSYSGPLYHLAPAEANVVRAVVILAAALWMFFGHFGMRLGMMNEGLVLLMFVVVFELLHRHENTMTYTAAMLGAFMGLTPGLGMAVVHYHNDQLGYRSPVTKYLFYVLYWAQLAILGAGAMLA
;
A
#
# COMPACT_ATOMS: atom_id res chain seq x y z
N MET A 1 3.80 82.15 -63.32
CA MET A 1 3.23 80.82 -63.65
C MET A 1 3.48 79.88 -62.48
N ALA A 2 2.41 79.44 -61.84
CA ALA A 2 2.44 78.46 -60.77
C ALA A 2 2.79 77.07 -61.32
N SER A 3 3.58 76.29 -60.59
CA SER A 3 3.57 74.83 -60.71
C SER A 3 3.83 74.22 -59.34
N GLN A 4 2.72 73.78 -58.71
CA GLN A 4 2.68 73.05 -57.45
C GLN A 4 3.50 71.77 -57.56
N LYS A 5 4.56 71.65 -56.75
CA LYS A 5 5.13 70.33 -56.44
C LYS A 5 4.74 69.93 -55.01
N ASN A 6 3.89 68.90 -54.98
CA ASN A 6 3.54 68.02 -53.88
C ASN A 6 4.42 68.12 -52.62
N PHE A 7 3.83 68.63 -51.54
CA PHE A 7 4.38 68.59 -50.18
C PHE A 7 3.42 67.90 -49.19
N GLN A 8 2.72 66.85 -49.64
CA GLN A 8 1.77 66.07 -48.81
C GLN A 8 2.07 64.55 -48.75
N GLN A 9 3.31 64.13 -49.02
CA GLN A 9 3.70 62.70 -48.97
C GLN A 9 4.49 62.18 -47.74
N PRO A 10 5.14 62.98 -46.87
CA PRO A 10 5.98 62.38 -45.82
C PRO A 10 5.22 61.87 -44.58
N GLN A 11 3.96 62.28 -44.36
CA GLN A 11 3.16 61.84 -43.21
C GLN A 11 2.42 60.52 -43.44
N SER A 12 2.00 60.22 -44.68
CA SER A 12 1.26 58.99 -45.01
C SER A 12 2.15 57.75 -44.96
N ASP A 13 3.41 57.85 -45.39
CA ASP A 13 4.36 56.72 -45.34
C ASP A 13 4.83 56.39 -43.92
N LYS A 14 4.99 57.40 -43.05
CA LYS A 14 5.27 57.16 -41.62
C LYS A 14 4.10 56.47 -40.92
N ALA A 15 2.87 56.87 -41.22
CA ALA A 15 1.67 56.24 -40.70
C ALA A 15 1.53 54.78 -41.18
N ARG A 16 1.78 54.52 -42.47
CA ARG A 16 1.81 53.16 -43.04
C ARG A 16 2.87 52.28 -42.39
N ARG A 17 4.07 52.81 -42.18
CA ARG A 17 5.18 52.08 -41.53
C ARG A 17 4.88 51.76 -40.07
N ASN A 18 4.24 52.69 -39.34
CA ASN A 18 3.80 52.44 -37.97
C ASN A 18 2.69 51.38 -37.88
N ASN A 19 1.74 51.39 -38.81
CA ASN A 19 0.70 50.36 -38.88
C ASN A 19 1.28 48.98 -39.23
N ALA A 20 2.22 48.90 -40.17
CA ALA A 20 2.92 47.66 -40.52
C ALA A 20 3.73 47.09 -39.34
N MET A 21 4.44 47.95 -38.60
CA MET A 21 5.15 47.52 -37.38
C MET A 21 4.20 47.06 -36.28
N ARG A 22 3.03 47.70 -36.14
CA ARG A 22 2.00 47.29 -35.18
C ARG A 22 1.43 45.92 -35.54
N GLN A 23 1.10 45.67 -36.81
CA GLN A 23 0.65 44.36 -37.28
C GLN A 23 1.72 43.28 -37.14
N ALA A 24 2.99 43.59 -37.41
CA ALA A 24 4.08 42.64 -37.19
C ALA A 24 4.24 42.25 -35.72
N ARG A 25 4.02 43.18 -34.77
CA ARG A 25 4.04 42.89 -33.33
C ARG A 25 2.86 42.00 -32.91
N VAL A 26 1.66 42.28 -33.42
CA VAL A 26 0.46 41.46 -33.15
C VAL A 26 0.66 40.03 -33.68
N ASN A 27 1.09 39.88 -34.93
CA ASN A 27 1.36 38.56 -35.53
C ASN A 27 2.45 37.79 -34.77
N LYS A 28 3.47 38.49 -34.24
CA LYS A 28 4.52 37.87 -33.42
C LYS A 28 3.98 37.41 -32.06
N GLN A 29 3.08 38.17 -31.43
CA GLN A 29 2.41 37.78 -30.19
C GLN A 29 1.48 36.58 -30.42
N ASP A 30 0.72 36.57 -31.52
CA ASP A 30 -0.18 35.48 -31.85
C ASP A 30 0.59 34.18 -32.14
N ARG A 31 1.73 34.27 -32.84
CA ARG A 31 2.62 33.12 -33.06
C ARG A 31 3.17 32.57 -31.75
N ALA A 32 3.71 33.43 -30.88
CA ALA A 32 4.22 33.01 -29.57
C ALA A 32 3.12 32.38 -28.70
N ALA A 33 1.90 32.91 -28.74
CA ALA A 33 0.76 32.34 -28.03
C ALA A 33 0.34 30.97 -28.61
N SER A 34 0.43 30.79 -29.93
CA SER A 34 0.14 29.50 -30.58
C SER A 34 1.19 28.43 -30.30
N GLU A 35 2.47 28.80 -30.24
CA GLU A 35 3.57 27.92 -29.87
C GLU A 35 3.41 27.48 -28.40
N THR A 36 3.16 28.42 -27.49
CA THR A 36 2.91 28.12 -26.07
C THR A 36 1.71 27.20 -25.86
N ARG A 37 0.63 27.39 -26.64
CA ARG A 37 -0.55 26.50 -26.59
C ARG A 37 -0.26 25.10 -27.14
N SER A 38 0.52 24.99 -28.22
CA SER A 38 0.89 23.69 -28.79
C SER A 38 1.87 22.92 -27.91
N GLU A 39 2.80 23.60 -27.24
CA GLU A 39 3.64 23.00 -26.20
C GLU A 39 2.83 22.57 -24.97
N ALA A 40 1.85 23.38 -24.54
CA ALA A 40 0.95 22.99 -23.46
C ALA A 40 0.07 21.79 -23.82
N TYR A 41 -0.34 21.67 -25.09
CA TYR A 41 -1.08 20.53 -25.60
C TYR A 41 -0.20 19.27 -25.68
N ARG A 42 1.03 19.38 -26.19
CA ARG A 42 2.02 18.28 -26.19
C ARG A 42 2.36 17.81 -24.77
N ARG A 43 2.58 18.73 -23.82
CA ARG A 43 2.78 18.36 -22.40
C ARG A 43 1.58 17.65 -21.80
N ARG A 44 0.36 17.99 -22.22
CA ARG A 44 -0.86 17.27 -21.79
C ARG A 44 -0.90 15.86 -22.38
N GLU A 45 -0.58 15.68 -23.66
CA GLU A 45 -0.52 14.34 -24.27
C GLU A 45 0.57 13.47 -23.65
N ASP A 46 1.76 14.03 -23.37
CA ASP A 46 2.85 13.35 -22.66
C ASP A 46 2.47 12.97 -21.22
N GLY A 47 1.58 13.72 -20.59
CA GLY A 47 1.03 13.43 -19.26
C GLY A 47 -0.14 12.44 -19.25
N VAL A 48 -0.81 12.21 -20.39
CA VAL A 48 -2.06 11.43 -20.46
C VAL A 48 -1.83 9.95 -20.78
N VAL A 49 -0.67 9.53 -21.30
CA VAL A 49 -0.40 8.11 -21.62
C VAL A 49 0.95 7.61 -21.09
N ARG A 50 1.18 7.73 -19.78
CA ARG A 50 2.08 6.79 -19.11
C ARG A 50 1.23 5.82 -18.30
N LYS A 51 0.99 4.62 -18.86
CA LYS A 51 0.53 3.48 -18.07
C LYS A 51 1.48 3.39 -16.87
N PRO A 52 1.00 3.56 -15.63
CA PRO A 52 1.91 3.59 -14.51
C PRO A 52 2.62 2.25 -14.44
N ARG A 53 3.94 2.33 -14.36
CA ARG A 53 4.82 1.17 -14.34
C ARG A 53 4.81 0.62 -12.93
N GLY A 54 4.43 -0.66 -12.77
CA GLY A 54 4.45 -1.35 -11.48
C GLY A 54 3.27 -2.30 -11.27
N LEU A 55 3.33 -3.05 -10.17
CA LEU A 55 2.33 -4.00 -9.71
C LEU A 55 1.15 -3.29 -9.07
N SER A 56 -0.06 -3.60 -9.53
CA SER A 56 -1.30 -3.11 -8.92
C SER A 56 -1.60 -3.77 -7.58
N MET A 57 -2.45 -3.14 -6.77
CA MET A 57 -2.94 -3.72 -5.50
C MET A 57 -3.59 -5.10 -5.68
N TYR A 58 -4.26 -5.33 -6.81
CA TYR A 58 -4.79 -6.66 -7.13
C TYR A 58 -3.68 -7.71 -7.20
N GLN A 59 -2.58 -7.41 -7.88
CA GLN A 59 -1.45 -8.33 -8.01
C GLN A 59 -0.78 -8.59 -6.67
N PHE A 60 -0.60 -7.56 -5.84
CA PHE A 60 -0.08 -7.73 -4.48
C PHE A 60 -0.95 -8.67 -3.63
N LYS A 61 -2.27 -8.52 -3.69
CA LYS A 61 -3.18 -9.40 -2.95
C LYS A 61 -3.18 -10.84 -3.47
N VAL A 62 -3.08 -11.03 -4.78
CA VAL A 62 -2.97 -12.38 -5.37
C VAL A 62 -1.65 -13.04 -4.96
N THR A 63 -0.53 -12.34 -5.13
CA THR A 63 0.79 -12.87 -4.75
C THR A 63 0.88 -13.16 -3.26
N GLY A 64 0.38 -12.25 -2.41
CA GLY A 64 0.29 -12.46 -0.96
C GLY A 64 -0.58 -13.66 -0.60
N LEU A 65 -1.74 -13.83 -1.26
CA LEU A 65 -2.64 -14.96 -1.03
C LEU A 65 -1.97 -16.30 -1.38
N VAL A 66 -1.22 -16.36 -2.48
CA VAL A 66 -0.48 -17.57 -2.86
C VAL A 66 0.53 -17.94 -1.76
N PHE A 67 1.29 -16.96 -1.25
CA PHE A 67 2.26 -17.22 -0.18
C PHE A 67 1.60 -17.64 1.15
N VAL A 68 0.46 -17.06 1.50
CA VAL A 68 -0.32 -17.50 2.67
C VAL A 68 -0.80 -18.93 2.50
N ILE A 69 -1.37 -19.29 1.34
CA ILE A 69 -1.82 -20.65 1.07
C ILE A 69 -0.66 -21.64 1.20
N LEU A 70 0.53 -21.32 0.68
CA LEU A 70 1.72 -22.17 0.82
C LEU A 70 2.12 -22.36 2.29
N GLY A 71 2.08 -21.30 3.09
CA GLY A 71 2.39 -21.37 4.53
C GLY A 71 1.34 -22.16 5.31
N THR A 72 0.05 -21.93 5.04
CA THR A 72 -1.04 -22.68 5.67
C THR A 72 -1.00 -24.14 5.25
N LEU A 73 -0.74 -24.46 3.98
CA LEU A 73 -0.60 -25.84 3.49
C LEU A 73 0.53 -26.57 4.23
N ASN A 74 1.68 -25.91 4.39
CA ASN A 74 2.82 -26.45 5.11
C ASN A 74 2.47 -26.75 6.57
N THR A 75 1.85 -25.79 7.26
CA THR A 75 1.49 -25.92 8.68
C THR A 75 0.38 -26.94 8.91
N ALA A 76 -0.61 -26.99 8.03
CA ALA A 76 -1.81 -27.79 8.19
C ALA A 76 -1.62 -29.27 7.81
N LEU A 77 -0.85 -29.56 6.76
CA LEU A 77 -0.75 -30.91 6.20
C LEU A 77 0.64 -31.52 6.31
N ILE A 78 1.70 -30.72 6.10
CA ILE A 78 3.07 -31.26 6.05
C ILE A 78 3.63 -31.38 7.47
N MET A 79 3.65 -30.27 8.23
CA MET A 79 4.25 -30.20 9.56
C MET A 79 3.76 -31.28 10.54
N PRO A 80 2.45 -31.59 10.64
CA PRO A 80 1.97 -32.62 11.58
C PRO A 80 2.45 -34.04 11.24
N HIS A 81 2.80 -34.29 9.98
CA HIS A 81 3.21 -35.60 9.47
C HIS A 81 4.70 -35.68 9.14
N LEU A 82 5.49 -34.67 9.56
CA LEU A 82 6.92 -34.62 9.28
C LEU A 82 7.66 -35.76 9.99
N ASP A 83 8.23 -36.67 9.20
CA ASP A 83 9.23 -37.59 9.72
C ASP A 83 10.58 -36.87 9.82
N THR A 84 10.96 -36.54 11.06
CA THR A 84 12.25 -35.89 11.38
C THR A 84 13.49 -36.66 10.89
N LYS A 85 13.35 -37.95 10.55
CA LYS A 85 14.45 -38.74 9.97
C LYS A 85 14.56 -38.56 8.45
N ASN A 86 13.49 -38.16 7.77
CA ASN A 86 13.47 -37.89 6.34
C ASN A 86 13.90 -36.45 6.07
N MET A 87 15.19 -36.29 5.74
CA MET A 87 15.80 -35.00 5.46
C MET A 87 15.10 -34.26 4.29
N SER A 88 14.48 -34.98 3.35
CA SER A 88 13.70 -34.39 2.25
C SER A 88 12.46 -33.65 2.74
N ASP A 89 11.70 -34.26 3.64
CA ASP A 89 10.41 -33.74 4.10
C ASP A 89 10.62 -32.48 4.96
N LEU A 90 11.65 -32.54 5.81
CA LEU A 90 12.12 -31.39 6.57
C LEU A 90 12.56 -30.24 5.64
N THR A 91 13.32 -30.55 4.59
CA THR A 91 13.79 -29.52 3.63
C THR A 91 12.62 -28.87 2.90
N ILE A 92 11.64 -29.66 2.45
CA ILE A 92 10.44 -29.14 1.78
C ILE A 92 9.67 -28.21 2.71
N SER A 93 9.45 -28.63 3.96
CA SER A 93 8.71 -27.82 4.93
C SER A 93 9.42 -26.49 5.24
N VAL A 94 10.74 -26.52 5.41
CA VAL A 94 11.52 -25.30 5.64
C VAL A 94 11.44 -24.36 4.46
N ILE A 95 11.54 -24.86 3.22
CA ILE A 95 11.43 -24.03 2.01
C ILE A 95 10.05 -23.41 1.89
N LEU A 96 8.98 -24.18 2.14
CA LEU A 96 7.61 -23.66 2.09
C LEU A 96 7.35 -22.61 3.17
N ASP A 97 7.85 -22.84 4.39
CA ASP A 97 7.76 -21.86 5.46
C ASP A 97 8.50 -20.57 5.06
N PHE A 98 9.76 -20.70 4.62
CA PHE A 98 10.59 -19.59 4.14
C PHE A 98 9.86 -18.77 3.06
N VAL A 99 9.36 -19.42 2.01
CA VAL A 99 8.66 -18.76 0.90
C VAL A 99 7.36 -18.08 1.36
N SER A 100 6.67 -18.60 2.36
CA SER A 100 5.42 -18.00 2.83
C SER A 100 5.62 -16.64 3.53
N TRP A 101 6.81 -16.36 4.09
CA TRP A 101 7.10 -15.11 4.81
C TRP A 101 7.21 -13.89 3.90
N PHE A 102 7.37 -14.09 2.59
CA PHE A 102 7.23 -13.03 1.60
C PHE A 102 5.85 -12.35 1.68
N ALA A 103 4.82 -13.04 2.17
CA ALA A 103 3.49 -12.49 2.34
C ALA A 103 3.45 -11.23 3.23
N ILE A 104 4.26 -11.18 4.29
CA ILE A 104 4.14 -10.16 5.35
C ILE A 104 4.26 -8.72 4.82
N PRO A 105 5.34 -8.32 4.13
CA PRO A 105 5.47 -6.97 3.58
C PRO A 105 4.39 -6.65 2.53
N LEU A 106 3.94 -7.65 1.76
CA LEU A 106 2.87 -7.49 0.78
C LEU A 106 1.54 -7.13 1.44
N TYR A 107 1.19 -7.83 2.53
CA TYR A 107 -0.01 -7.52 3.31
C TYR A 107 0.12 -6.20 4.07
N ALA A 108 1.28 -5.89 4.66
CA ALA A 108 1.53 -4.61 5.30
C ALA A 108 1.27 -3.44 4.33
N TRP A 109 1.77 -3.53 3.10
CA TRP A 109 1.53 -2.55 2.05
C TRP A 109 0.05 -2.49 1.64
N ALA A 110 -0.59 -3.64 1.51
CA ALA A 110 -2.02 -3.71 1.17
C ALA A 110 -2.92 -3.10 2.23
N VAL A 111 -2.59 -3.25 3.52
CA VAL A 111 -3.30 -2.64 4.65
C VAL A 111 -3.12 -1.14 4.63
N LEU A 112 -1.87 -0.66 4.51
CA LEU A 112 -1.55 0.76 4.41
C LEU A 112 -2.37 1.45 3.32
N MET A 113 -2.30 0.91 2.10
CA MET A 113 -3.05 1.42 0.95
C MET A 113 -4.56 1.29 1.13
N GLY A 114 -5.01 0.21 1.79
CA GLY A 114 -6.40 -0.01 2.15
C GLY A 114 -6.94 1.10 3.05
N VAL A 115 -6.17 1.53 4.05
CA VAL A 115 -6.51 2.68 4.90
C VAL A 115 -6.43 3.97 4.07
N HIS A 116 -5.41 4.17 3.21
CA HIS A 116 -5.20 5.43 2.43
C HIS A 116 -6.31 5.70 1.42
N HIS A 117 -6.83 4.64 0.80
CA HIS A 117 -7.85 4.75 -0.23
C HIS A 117 -9.29 4.55 0.26
N SER A 118 -9.49 4.24 1.55
CA SER A 118 -10.83 3.97 2.10
C SER A 118 -11.50 5.24 2.59
N ALA A 119 -12.63 5.61 1.97
CA ALA A 119 -13.48 6.71 2.42
C ALA A 119 -14.14 6.47 3.79
N HIS A 120 -14.32 5.21 4.19
CA HIS A 120 -14.98 4.84 5.44
C HIS A 120 -14.16 3.79 6.21
N LEU A 121 -13.24 4.27 7.05
CA LEU A 121 -12.36 3.43 7.86
C LEU A 121 -13.12 2.51 8.81
N GLY A 122 -14.17 2.99 9.47
CA GLY A 122 -14.98 2.18 10.39
C GLY A 122 -15.63 0.96 9.70
N ARG A 123 -16.15 1.13 8.48
CA ARG A 123 -16.71 0.00 7.70
C ARG A 123 -15.62 -0.94 7.21
N TYR A 124 -14.42 -0.44 6.93
CA TYR A 124 -13.28 -1.28 6.57
C TYR A 124 -12.83 -2.13 7.77
N LEU A 125 -12.63 -1.50 8.93
CA LEU A 125 -12.30 -2.18 10.17
C LEU A 125 -13.36 -3.23 10.54
N ALA A 126 -14.65 -2.88 10.52
CA ALA A 126 -15.73 -3.82 10.84
C ALA A 126 -15.72 -5.08 9.94
N ARG A 127 -15.41 -4.93 8.65
CA ARG A 127 -15.29 -6.07 7.72
C ARG A 127 -14.09 -6.96 8.06
N VAL A 128 -12.96 -6.37 8.47
CA VAL A 128 -11.76 -7.11 8.85
C VAL A 128 -11.97 -7.82 10.20
N VAL A 129 -12.60 -7.16 11.17
CA VAL A 129 -12.94 -7.78 12.47
C VAL A 129 -13.93 -8.93 12.29
N LEU A 130 -14.95 -8.74 11.44
CA LEU A 130 -15.88 -9.82 11.11
C LEU A 130 -15.16 -10.98 10.42
N LEU A 131 -14.24 -10.69 9.49
CA LEU A 131 -13.42 -11.74 8.88
C LEU A 131 -12.57 -12.46 9.94
N ALA A 132 -11.91 -11.73 10.85
CA ALA A 132 -11.08 -12.31 11.91
C ALA A 132 -11.91 -13.28 12.78
N ALA A 133 -13.05 -12.82 13.30
CA ALA A 133 -13.93 -13.65 14.11
C ALA A 133 -14.45 -14.90 13.37
N LEU A 134 -14.83 -14.77 12.08
CA LEU A 134 -15.29 -15.91 11.29
C LEU A 134 -14.18 -16.88 10.89
N SER A 135 -12.94 -16.39 10.81
CA SER A 135 -11.79 -17.19 10.40
C SER A 135 -10.99 -17.76 11.57
N GLU A 136 -11.36 -17.46 12.81
CA GLU A 136 -10.74 -18.06 14.01
C GLU A 136 -10.88 -19.59 14.00
N VAL A 137 -12.12 -20.07 13.87
CA VAL A 137 -12.43 -21.51 13.86
C VAL A 137 -11.63 -22.26 12.77
N PRO A 138 -11.67 -21.87 11.47
CA PRO A 138 -10.90 -22.60 10.47
C PRO A 138 -9.38 -22.38 10.60
N TYR A 139 -8.93 -21.28 11.21
CA TYR A 139 -7.50 -21.05 11.49
C TYR A 139 -6.99 -22.00 12.57
N ASP A 140 -7.73 -22.16 13.66
CA ASP A 140 -7.39 -23.07 14.75
C ASP A 140 -7.36 -24.52 14.26
N MET A 141 -8.32 -24.88 13.41
CA MET A 141 -8.34 -26.20 12.76
C MET A 141 -7.11 -26.43 11.90
N ALA A 142 -6.68 -25.43 11.12
CA ALA A 142 -5.54 -25.53 10.22
C ALA A 142 -4.17 -25.48 10.93
N THR A 143 -4.09 -24.92 12.13
CA THR A 143 -2.80 -24.70 12.81
C THR A 143 -2.60 -25.56 14.05
N THR A 144 -3.65 -25.70 14.87
CA THR A 144 -3.59 -26.42 16.15
C THR A 144 -4.31 -27.78 16.10
N GLN A 145 -5.01 -28.08 14.99
CA GLN A 145 -5.88 -29.25 14.87
C GLN A 145 -6.92 -29.33 16.00
N LYS A 146 -7.35 -28.17 16.50
CA LYS A 146 -8.47 -28.03 17.45
C LYS A 146 -9.52 -27.11 16.85
N PHE A 147 -10.77 -27.28 17.28
CA PHE A 147 -11.86 -26.40 16.81
C PHE A 147 -11.77 -24.99 17.36
N LEU A 148 -11.14 -24.81 18.53
CA LEU A 148 -11.03 -23.53 19.19
C LEU A 148 -9.86 -23.54 20.18
N ASP A 149 -8.82 -22.74 19.93
CA ASP A 149 -7.64 -22.62 20.78
C ASP A 149 -7.24 -21.14 20.97
N TRP A 150 -7.50 -20.62 22.17
CA TRP A 150 -7.20 -19.22 22.50
C TRP A 150 -5.71 -18.92 22.70
N ASN A 151 -4.83 -19.93 22.61
CA ASN A 151 -3.40 -19.72 22.78
C ASN A 151 -2.73 -19.07 21.56
N ASN A 152 -3.31 -19.21 20.37
CA ASN A 152 -2.76 -18.64 19.13
C ASN A 152 -3.90 -18.00 18.33
N ASN A 153 -3.95 -16.67 18.35
CA ASN A 153 -5.02 -15.96 17.68
C ASN A 153 -4.71 -15.77 16.19
N ASN A 154 -5.75 -15.71 15.36
CA ASN A 154 -5.61 -15.54 13.92
C ASN A 154 -4.82 -14.24 13.53
N PRO A 155 -3.85 -14.31 12.59
CA PRO A 155 -3.12 -13.15 12.06
C PRO A 155 -4.01 -11.99 11.55
N VAL A 156 -5.26 -12.25 11.13
CA VAL A 156 -6.20 -11.21 10.70
C VAL A 156 -6.57 -10.26 11.85
N TRP A 157 -6.53 -10.71 13.11
CA TRP A 157 -6.64 -9.82 14.25
C TRP A 157 -5.50 -8.81 14.30
N ALA A 158 -4.27 -9.24 13.97
CA ALA A 158 -3.14 -8.32 13.88
C ALA A 158 -3.35 -7.27 12.76
N VAL A 159 -3.95 -7.68 11.63
CA VAL A 159 -4.35 -6.75 10.56
C VAL A 159 -5.38 -5.73 11.08
N ALA A 160 -6.37 -6.16 11.87
CA ALA A 160 -7.35 -5.25 12.45
C ALA A 160 -6.69 -4.22 13.39
N ILE A 161 -5.76 -4.66 14.24
CA ILE A 161 -5.00 -3.76 15.12
C ILE A 161 -4.15 -2.78 14.30
N CYS A 162 -3.48 -3.24 13.24
CA CYS A 162 -2.73 -2.35 12.34
C CYS A 162 -3.62 -1.26 11.71
N ILE A 163 -4.85 -1.58 11.32
CA ILE A 163 -5.81 -0.60 10.81
C ILE A 163 -6.16 0.44 11.88
N VAL A 164 -6.36 0.01 13.13
CA VAL A 164 -6.61 0.92 14.26
C VAL A 164 -5.41 1.85 14.46
N VAL A 165 -4.19 1.31 14.51
CA VAL A 165 -2.95 2.10 14.65
C VAL A 165 -2.84 3.14 13.55
N LEU A 166 -2.98 2.74 12.28
CA LEU A 166 -2.94 3.67 11.14
C LEU A 166 -4.04 4.74 11.21
N THR A 167 -5.24 4.36 11.65
CA THR A 167 -6.36 5.31 11.81
C THR A 167 -6.02 6.37 12.86
N VAL A 168 -5.41 5.98 13.98
CA VAL A 168 -4.95 6.91 15.03
C VAL A 168 -3.79 7.77 14.53
N MET A 169 -2.83 7.20 13.80
CA MET A 169 -1.69 7.94 13.24
C MET A 169 -2.13 9.05 12.29
N ARG A 170 -3.19 8.80 11.51
CA ARG A 170 -3.83 9.81 10.67
C ARG A 170 -4.70 10.80 11.42
N ALA A 171 -5.33 10.36 12.50
CA ALA A 171 -6.14 11.26 13.31
C ALA A 171 -5.31 12.42 13.85
N VAL A 172 -4.04 12.18 14.17
CA VAL A 172 -3.07 13.20 14.63
C VAL A 172 -2.24 13.83 13.50
N GLU A 173 -2.43 13.41 12.25
CA GLU A 173 -1.65 13.93 11.13
C GLU A 173 -2.12 15.33 10.73
N VAL A 174 -1.17 16.27 10.74
CA VAL A 174 -1.39 17.64 10.30
C VAL A 174 -0.98 17.74 8.83
N ASN A 175 -1.96 17.88 7.93
CA ASN A 175 -1.71 18.12 6.52
C ASN A 175 -1.49 19.63 6.27
N PRO A 176 -0.30 20.09 5.85
CA PRO A 176 -0.02 21.50 5.60
C PRO A 176 -0.67 22.04 4.30
N VAL A 177 -1.17 21.16 3.45
CA VAL A 177 -1.96 21.53 2.26
C VAL A 177 -3.41 21.73 2.72
N ARG A 178 -3.85 23.00 2.75
CA ARG A 178 -5.13 23.50 3.32
C ARG A 178 -6.43 22.82 2.85
N ASP A 179 -6.36 21.92 1.87
CA ASP A 179 -7.52 21.24 1.27
C ASP A 179 -7.45 19.69 1.35
N SER A 180 -6.45 19.13 2.04
CA SER A 180 -6.36 17.68 2.29
C SER A 180 -6.88 17.35 3.69
N TYR A 181 -7.69 16.29 3.80
CA TYR A 181 -8.30 15.81 5.05
C TYR A 181 -7.34 15.94 6.26
N SER A 182 -7.71 16.80 7.22
CA SER A 182 -7.06 16.89 8.52
C SER A 182 -7.78 15.95 9.48
N GLY A 183 -7.02 15.08 10.15
CA GLY A 183 -7.57 14.14 11.11
C GLY A 183 -8.24 14.87 12.29
N PRO A 184 -9.19 14.26 13.01
CA PRO A 184 -9.93 14.93 14.09
C PRO A 184 -9.06 15.46 15.25
N LEU A 185 -7.83 14.96 15.40
CA LEU A 185 -6.87 15.37 16.43
C LEU A 185 -5.77 16.29 15.87
N TYR A 186 -6.01 16.96 14.74
CA TYR A 186 -5.05 17.87 14.10
C TYR A 186 -4.65 19.08 14.96
N HIS A 187 -5.42 19.39 16.01
CA HIS A 187 -5.18 20.52 16.91
C HIS A 187 -4.06 20.28 17.92
N LEU A 188 -3.59 19.03 18.07
CA LEU A 188 -2.50 18.67 18.98
C LEU A 188 -1.18 19.28 18.52
N ALA A 189 -0.33 19.64 19.47
CA ALA A 189 1.03 20.07 19.15
C ALA A 189 1.84 18.90 18.54
N PRO A 190 2.87 19.16 17.72
CA PRO A 190 3.68 18.09 17.11
C PRO A 190 4.29 17.11 18.13
N ALA A 191 4.68 17.61 19.31
CA ALA A 191 5.21 16.79 20.39
C ALA A 191 4.14 15.83 20.96
N GLU A 192 2.92 16.32 21.18
CA GLU A 192 1.80 15.52 21.69
C GLU A 192 1.38 14.46 20.67
N ALA A 193 1.31 14.81 19.39
CA ALA A 193 1.03 13.87 18.31
C ALA A 193 2.05 12.72 18.26
N ASN A 194 3.34 13.01 18.46
CA ASN A 194 4.38 11.99 18.50
C ASN A 194 4.25 11.07 19.73
N VAL A 195 3.87 11.62 20.88
CA VAL A 195 3.59 10.82 22.09
C VAL A 195 2.40 9.89 21.84
N VAL A 196 1.30 10.38 21.26
CA VAL A 196 0.13 9.55 20.93
C VAL A 196 0.50 8.42 19.97
N ARG A 197 1.30 8.72 18.93
CA ARG A 197 1.81 7.71 17.99
C ARG A 197 2.66 6.65 18.70
N ALA A 198 3.60 7.07 19.54
CA ALA A 198 4.45 6.14 20.27
C ALA A 198 3.63 5.25 21.22
N VAL A 199 2.69 5.85 21.97
CA VAL A 199 1.83 5.12 22.92
C VAL A 199 0.95 4.11 22.20
N VAL A 200 0.31 4.48 21.08
CA VAL A 200 -0.57 3.54 20.37
C VAL A 200 0.22 2.39 19.72
N ILE A 201 1.41 2.67 19.20
CA ILE A 201 2.30 1.63 18.63
C ILE A 201 2.77 0.69 19.74
N LEU A 202 3.20 1.22 20.88
CA LEU A 202 3.65 0.40 22.02
C LEU A 202 2.49 -0.43 22.59
N ALA A 203 1.31 0.16 22.76
CA ALA A 203 0.12 -0.55 23.22
C ALA A 203 -0.27 -1.68 22.25
N ALA A 204 -0.25 -1.41 20.94
CA ALA A 204 -0.51 -2.41 19.92
C ALA A 204 0.55 -3.53 19.92
N ALA A 205 1.84 -3.19 20.05
CA ALA A 205 2.92 -4.16 20.14
C ALA A 205 2.79 -5.04 21.39
N LEU A 206 2.53 -4.45 22.56
CA LEU A 206 2.33 -5.20 23.80
C LEU A 206 1.11 -6.13 23.69
N TRP A 207 -0.01 -5.62 23.17
CA TRP A 207 -1.19 -6.44 22.93
C TRP A 207 -0.89 -7.59 21.99
N MET A 208 -0.20 -7.31 20.87
CA MET A 208 0.17 -8.33 19.90
C MET A 208 1.09 -9.39 20.48
N PHE A 209 2.06 -8.97 21.30
CA PHE A 209 3.01 -9.85 21.96
C PHE A 209 2.30 -10.80 22.93
N PHE A 210 1.49 -10.28 23.85
CA PHE A 210 0.79 -11.10 24.86
C PHE A 210 -0.34 -11.94 24.28
N GLY A 211 -1.04 -11.43 23.27
CA GLY A 211 -2.15 -12.15 22.64
C GLY A 211 -1.70 -13.17 21.60
N HIS A 212 -0.39 -13.36 21.38
CA HIS A 212 0.13 -14.41 20.50
C HIS A 212 -0.57 -14.45 19.12
N PHE A 213 -0.72 -13.29 18.46
CA PHE A 213 -1.41 -13.21 17.18
C PHE A 213 -0.51 -13.71 16.04
N GLY A 214 -0.86 -14.86 15.46
CA GLY A 214 -0.10 -15.47 14.38
C GLY A 214 1.26 -15.96 14.83
N MET A 215 1.32 -16.72 15.93
CA MET A 215 2.57 -17.39 16.31
C MET A 215 2.87 -18.52 15.33
N ARG A 216 4.02 -18.40 14.65
CA ARG A 216 4.63 -19.53 13.93
C ARG A 216 5.77 -20.12 14.73
N LEU A 217 5.78 -21.46 14.81
CA LEU A 217 6.81 -22.25 15.50
C LEU A 217 7.02 -21.87 16.98
N GLY A 218 6.08 -21.15 17.59
CA GLY A 218 6.17 -20.67 18.98
C GLY A 218 7.27 -19.63 19.26
N MET A 219 7.97 -19.15 18.22
CA MET A 219 9.13 -18.27 18.39
C MET A 219 8.92 -16.87 17.80
N MET A 220 8.17 -16.75 16.70
CA MET A 220 8.00 -15.47 16.03
C MET A 220 6.53 -15.10 15.83
N ASN A 221 6.19 -13.91 16.28
CA ASN A 221 4.86 -13.33 16.19
C ASN A 221 4.71 -12.61 14.85
N GLU A 222 3.98 -13.20 13.91
CA GLU A 222 3.73 -12.59 12.58
C GLU A 222 3.06 -11.22 12.69
N GLY A 223 2.18 -11.05 13.69
CA GLY A 223 1.50 -9.78 13.94
C GLY A 223 2.46 -8.63 14.26
N LEU A 224 3.47 -8.88 15.09
CA LEU A 224 4.50 -7.89 15.41
C LEU A 224 5.33 -7.51 14.19
N VAL A 225 5.71 -8.50 13.36
CA VAL A 225 6.47 -8.23 12.12
C VAL A 225 5.62 -7.39 11.17
N LEU A 226 4.34 -7.74 10.99
CA LEU A 226 3.39 -6.94 10.22
C LEU A 226 3.30 -5.51 10.74
N LEU A 227 3.14 -5.31 12.05
CA LEU A 227 3.06 -3.99 12.68
C LEU A 227 4.32 -3.15 12.40
N MET A 228 5.50 -3.74 12.53
CA MET A 228 6.76 -3.03 12.25
C MET A 228 6.84 -2.55 10.80
N PHE A 229 6.47 -3.39 9.84
CA PHE A 229 6.40 -2.97 8.43
C PHE A 229 5.38 -1.87 8.20
N VAL A 230 4.17 -1.99 8.77
CA VAL A 230 3.11 -0.98 8.64
C VAL A 230 3.56 0.37 9.18
N VAL A 231 4.21 0.39 10.35
CA VAL A 231 4.74 1.61 10.97
C VAL A 231 5.85 2.23 10.12
N VAL A 232 6.79 1.42 9.62
CA VAL A 232 7.85 1.91 8.73
C VAL A 232 7.25 2.53 7.48
N PHE A 233 6.29 1.85 6.85
CA PHE A 233 5.67 2.35 5.63
C PHE A 233 4.88 3.64 5.86
N GLU A 234 4.12 3.77 6.94
CA GLU A 234 3.37 4.99 7.24
C GLU A 234 4.29 6.16 7.57
N LEU A 235 5.30 5.96 8.43
CA LEU A 235 6.20 7.04 8.85
C LEU A 235 7.11 7.52 7.72
N LEU A 236 7.56 6.61 6.86
CA LEU A 236 8.49 6.92 5.76
C LEU A 236 7.78 7.01 4.41
N HIS A 237 6.45 7.02 4.36
CA HIS A 237 5.70 7.09 3.09
C HIS A 237 6.13 8.25 2.19
N ARG A 238 6.55 9.38 2.78
CA ARG A 238 7.03 10.57 2.05
C ARG A 238 8.45 10.43 1.50
N HIS A 239 9.22 9.46 2.00
CA HIS A 239 10.63 9.21 1.67
C HIS A 239 10.79 7.79 1.11
N GLU A 240 10.31 7.56 -0.11
CA GLU A 240 10.24 6.24 -0.76
C GLU A 240 11.54 5.43 -0.70
N ASN A 241 12.69 6.07 -0.96
CA ASN A 241 14.00 5.41 -0.90
C ASN A 241 14.33 4.97 0.53
N THR A 242 14.18 5.87 1.51
CA THR A 242 14.44 5.54 2.92
C THR A 242 13.49 4.46 3.40
N MET A 243 12.20 4.53 3.03
CA MET A 243 11.20 3.52 3.35
C MET A 243 11.63 2.14 2.86
N THR A 244 12.05 2.05 1.59
CA THR A 244 12.44 0.79 0.96
C THR A 244 13.66 0.19 1.66
N TYR A 245 14.71 0.99 1.91
CA TYR A 245 15.91 0.49 2.58
C TYR A 245 15.66 0.09 4.04
N THR A 246 14.95 0.91 4.81
CA THR A 246 14.63 0.61 6.21
C THR A 246 13.76 -0.64 6.32
N ALA A 247 12.74 -0.79 5.48
CA ALA A 247 11.87 -1.96 5.47
C ALA A 247 12.63 -3.22 5.00
N ALA A 248 13.51 -3.10 4.00
CA ALA A 248 14.34 -4.21 3.56
C ALA A 248 15.32 -4.68 4.66
N MET A 249 15.96 -3.73 5.37
CA MET A 249 16.84 -4.03 6.51
C MET A 249 16.08 -4.68 7.67
N LEU A 250 14.89 -4.16 8.00
CA LEU A 250 14.00 -4.75 9.00
C LEU A 250 13.66 -6.20 8.62
N GLY A 251 13.23 -6.42 7.37
CA GLY A 251 12.91 -7.75 6.89
C GLY A 251 14.11 -8.71 6.83
N ALA A 252 15.32 -8.17 6.60
CA ALA A 252 16.55 -8.95 6.66
C ALA A 252 16.83 -9.45 8.08
N PHE A 253 16.63 -8.59 9.09
CA PHE A 253 16.80 -8.95 10.50
C PHE A 253 15.75 -9.97 10.98
N MET A 254 14.53 -9.91 10.44
CA MET A 254 13.40 -10.78 10.79
C MET A 254 13.34 -12.07 9.97
N GLY A 255 14.47 -12.62 9.49
CA GLY A 255 14.51 -13.91 8.80
C GLY A 255 14.80 -13.87 7.30
N LEU A 256 15.37 -12.77 6.78
CA LEU A 256 15.78 -12.55 5.38
C LEU A 256 14.62 -12.45 4.36
N THR A 257 13.66 -13.37 4.42
CA THR A 257 12.52 -13.50 3.51
C THR A 257 11.58 -12.29 3.48
N PRO A 258 11.18 -11.70 4.61
CA PRO A 258 10.41 -10.46 4.57
C PRO A 258 11.20 -9.33 3.89
N GLY A 259 12.53 -9.33 3.99
CA GLY A 259 13.39 -8.38 3.30
C GLY A 259 13.38 -8.57 1.78
N LEU A 260 13.29 -9.81 1.30
CA LEU A 260 13.13 -10.09 -0.13
C LEU A 260 11.72 -9.75 -0.64
N GLY A 261 10.69 -9.94 0.19
CA GLY A 261 9.32 -9.50 -0.13
C GLY A 261 9.22 -7.99 -0.39
N MET A 262 10.10 -7.18 0.23
CA MET A 262 10.19 -5.75 -0.05
C MET A 262 10.61 -5.41 -1.47
N ALA A 263 11.38 -6.28 -2.14
CA ALA A 263 11.73 -6.06 -3.54
C ALA A 263 10.47 -6.02 -4.42
N VAL A 264 9.47 -6.86 -4.12
CA VAL A 264 8.19 -6.87 -4.82
C VAL A 264 7.39 -5.62 -4.51
N VAL A 265 7.37 -5.18 -3.24
CA VAL A 265 6.69 -3.95 -2.81
C VAL A 265 7.28 -2.73 -3.50
N HIS A 266 8.60 -2.66 -3.69
CA HIS A 266 9.25 -1.53 -4.37
C HIS A 266 8.75 -1.30 -5.80
N TYR A 267 8.29 -2.34 -6.50
CA TYR A 267 7.66 -2.18 -7.82
C TYR A 267 6.17 -1.81 -7.74
N HIS A 268 5.68 -1.26 -6.64
CA HIS A 268 4.26 -0.92 -6.51
C HIS A 268 3.85 0.17 -7.50
N ASN A 269 2.63 0.02 -7.97
CA ASN A 269 1.89 1.06 -8.66
C ASN A 269 0.71 1.39 -7.76
N ASP A 270 0.57 2.65 -7.35
CA ASP A 270 -0.48 3.12 -6.43
C ASP A 270 -1.92 2.99 -6.96
N GLN A 271 -2.09 2.29 -8.07
CA GLN A 271 -3.36 1.89 -8.61
C GLN A 271 -3.93 0.62 -7.95
N LEU A 272 -5.22 0.69 -7.65
CA LEU A 272 -5.98 -0.44 -7.09
C LEU A 272 -6.07 -1.63 -8.07
N GLY A 273 -6.10 -1.39 -9.38
CA GLY A 273 -6.12 -2.43 -10.42
C GLY A 273 -7.36 -3.34 -10.43
N TYR A 274 -8.41 -3.03 -9.66
CA TYR A 274 -9.63 -3.84 -9.64
C TYR A 274 -10.44 -3.64 -10.92
N ARG A 275 -10.75 -4.74 -11.62
CA ARG A 275 -11.67 -4.73 -12.77
C ARG A 275 -13.13 -4.56 -12.35
N SER A 276 -13.52 -5.06 -11.17
CA SER A 276 -14.88 -4.92 -10.64
C SER A 276 -14.89 -4.65 -9.13
N PRO A 277 -15.96 -4.03 -8.59
CA PRO A 277 -16.11 -3.84 -7.15
C PRO A 277 -16.17 -5.15 -6.35
N VAL A 278 -16.68 -6.22 -6.97
CA VAL A 278 -16.83 -7.55 -6.37
C VAL A 278 -15.47 -8.19 -6.07
N THR A 279 -14.46 -7.92 -6.89
CA THR A 279 -13.10 -8.43 -6.67
C THR A 279 -12.53 -8.01 -5.31
N LYS A 280 -13.00 -6.89 -4.72
CA LYS A 280 -12.59 -6.47 -3.38
C LYS A 280 -13.06 -7.47 -2.31
N TYR A 281 -14.29 -7.98 -2.45
CA TYR A 281 -14.90 -8.91 -1.52
C TYR A 281 -14.39 -10.34 -1.70
N LEU A 282 -14.01 -10.70 -2.93
CA LEU A 282 -13.47 -12.01 -3.28
C LEU A 282 -12.29 -12.41 -2.38
N PHE A 283 -11.37 -11.49 -2.07
CA PHE A 283 -10.20 -11.82 -1.23
C PHE A 283 -10.56 -12.19 0.22
N TYR A 284 -11.64 -11.64 0.78
CA TYR A 284 -12.10 -12.03 2.13
C TYR A 284 -12.65 -13.45 2.10
N VAL A 285 -13.45 -13.77 1.07
CA VAL A 285 -14.02 -15.11 0.89
C VAL A 285 -12.93 -16.14 0.59
N LEU A 286 -11.97 -15.81 -0.27
CA LEU A 286 -10.85 -16.70 -0.60
C LEU A 286 -9.98 -17.00 0.63
N TYR A 287 -9.72 -16.00 1.47
CA TYR A 287 -8.97 -16.20 2.71
C TYR A 287 -9.71 -17.13 3.68
N TRP A 288 -11.01 -16.93 3.88
CA TRP A 288 -11.80 -17.84 4.72
C TRP A 288 -11.89 -19.25 4.13
N ALA A 289 -12.14 -19.35 2.82
CA ALA A 289 -12.31 -20.64 2.14
C ALA A 289 -11.04 -21.49 2.14
N GLN A 290 -9.87 -20.88 1.92
CA GLN A 290 -8.61 -21.63 1.95
C GLN A 290 -8.30 -22.17 3.35
N LEU A 291 -8.56 -21.40 4.41
CA LEU A 291 -8.46 -21.90 5.79
C LEU A 291 -9.46 -23.03 6.05
N ALA A 292 -10.72 -22.88 5.62
CA ALA A 292 -11.74 -23.89 5.85
C ALA A 292 -11.41 -25.22 5.15
N ILE A 293 -10.92 -25.17 3.91
CA ILE A 293 -10.53 -26.36 3.14
C ILE A 293 -9.31 -27.03 3.78
N LEU A 294 -8.26 -26.26 4.07
CA LEU A 294 -7.02 -26.81 4.63
C LEU A 294 -7.20 -27.27 6.07
N GLY A 295 -7.98 -26.56 6.88
CA GLY A 295 -8.32 -26.93 8.25
C GLY A 295 -9.20 -28.17 8.32
N ALA A 296 -10.19 -28.30 7.43
CA ALA A 296 -10.96 -29.56 7.32
C ALA A 296 -10.06 -30.72 6.88
N GLY A 297 -9.13 -30.48 5.94
CA GLY A 297 -8.14 -31.49 5.53
C GLY A 297 -7.22 -31.92 6.68
N ALA A 298 -6.73 -30.98 7.47
CA ALA A 298 -5.85 -31.24 8.62
C ALA A 298 -6.52 -32.02 9.76
N MET A 299 -7.85 -31.91 9.87
CA MET A 299 -8.65 -32.67 10.85
C MET A 299 -8.98 -34.10 10.39
N LEU A 300 -8.90 -34.36 9.08
CA LEU A 300 -9.20 -35.66 8.48
C LEU A 300 -7.96 -36.51 8.21
N ALA A 301 -6.78 -35.90 8.19
CA ALA A 301 -5.48 -36.55 8.02
C ALA A 301 -4.99 -37.12 9.37
#